data_AF-A0A819R2I1-F1
#
_entry.id   AF-A0A819R2I1-F1
#
_cell.length_a   1.000
_cell.length_b   1.000
_cell.length_c   1.000
_cell.angle_alpha   90.00
_cell.angle_beta   90.00
_cell.angle_gamma   90.00
#
_symmetry.space_group_name_H-M   'P 1'
#
loop_
_entity.id
_entity.type
_entity.pdbx_description
1 polymer ?
#
loop_
_entity_poly.entity_id
_entity_poly.type
_entity_poly.pdbx_seq_one_letter_code
_entity_poly.pdbx_strand_id
1 'polypeptide(L)'
;MSSSNFIQRRAVDGSGQLGSLYDASSDALLKCCRVKKLENTQFHKDSICQVFQGTQVNNVIHLLKAIKFDDALLQSILLGMVRPFGISSLINYNQPINDNTHFLYHSYTCRTDKLSVTAEKINQNISLPSDLNNATHMITEIIYGFEILCVIQVPTTKFSVQIEDLLNRISKQLQSSDKPLKLTDKEEHQINELSDVTIFASEITI
;
A
#
# COMPACT_ATOMS: atom_id res chain seq x y z
N MET A 1 -17.27 -17.76 18.47
CA MET A 1 -16.72 -16.68 17.62
C MET A 1 -15.85 -17.36 16.58
N SER A 2 -16.24 -17.32 15.30
CA SER A 2 -15.48 -17.96 14.21
C SER A 2 -14.18 -17.18 14.00
N SER A 3 -13.07 -17.73 14.49
CA SER A 3 -11.73 -17.24 14.15
C SER A 3 -11.53 -17.38 12.64
N SER A 4 -11.51 -16.28 11.90
CA SER A 4 -11.07 -16.35 10.51
C SER A 4 -9.59 -16.70 10.52
N ASN A 5 -9.22 -17.87 9.99
CA ASN A 5 -7.83 -18.35 9.91
C ASN A 5 -7.00 -17.61 8.84
N PHE A 6 -7.39 -16.39 8.48
CA PHE A 6 -6.75 -15.59 7.44
C PHE A 6 -6.16 -14.33 8.07
N ILE A 7 -4.96 -13.98 7.61
CA ILE A 7 -4.35 -12.68 7.87
C ILE A 7 -4.29 -11.91 6.57
N GLN A 8 -4.53 -10.61 6.62
CA GLN A 8 -4.33 -9.69 5.50
C GLN A 8 -3.15 -8.79 5.86
N ARG A 9 -2.19 -8.65 4.94
CA ARG A 9 -1.01 -7.81 5.14
C ARG A 9 -0.69 -7.03 3.88
N ARG A 10 -0.10 -5.85 4.03
CA ARG A 10 0.42 -5.09 2.89
C ARG A 10 1.64 -5.80 2.32
N ALA A 11 1.72 -5.91 1.00
CA ALA A 11 2.92 -6.40 0.36
C ALA A 11 4.04 -5.35 0.39
N VAL A 12 5.12 -5.74 1.04
CA VAL A 12 6.40 -5.02 1.11
C VAL A 12 7.47 -5.66 0.22
N ASP A 13 7.22 -6.91 -0.21
CA ASP A 13 7.99 -7.65 -1.20
C ASP A 13 7.05 -8.06 -2.35
N GLY A 14 7.25 -7.46 -3.53
CA GLY A 14 6.45 -7.73 -4.72
C GLY A 14 6.73 -9.07 -5.39
N SER A 15 7.67 -9.87 -4.88
CA SER A 15 7.96 -11.21 -5.41
C SER A 15 6.92 -12.27 -4.99
N GLY A 16 6.03 -11.93 -4.05
CA GLY A 16 4.98 -12.80 -3.58
C GLY A 16 4.00 -13.21 -4.69
N GLN A 17 3.70 -14.51 -4.75
CA GLN A 17 2.73 -15.08 -5.69
C GLN A 17 1.76 -16.00 -4.96
N LEU A 18 0.61 -16.27 -5.57
CA LEU A 18 -0.33 -17.25 -5.02
C LEU A 18 0.36 -18.60 -4.80
N GLY A 19 0.14 -19.20 -3.63
CA GLY A 19 0.82 -20.42 -3.19
C GLY A 19 2.22 -20.20 -2.59
N SER A 20 2.69 -18.95 -2.51
CA SER A 20 3.94 -18.64 -1.80
C SER A 20 3.78 -18.90 -0.31
N LEU A 21 4.78 -19.55 0.27
CA LEU A 21 4.88 -19.76 1.70
C LEU A 21 5.45 -18.52 2.36
N TYR A 22 4.87 -18.17 3.50
CA TYR A 22 5.19 -16.95 4.23
C TYR A 22 5.41 -17.27 5.71
N ASP A 23 6.45 -16.67 6.28
CA ASP A 23 6.72 -16.69 7.71
C ASP A 23 6.31 -15.36 8.34
N ALA A 24 5.16 -15.37 9.02
CA ALA A 24 4.63 -14.21 9.72
C ALA A 24 5.49 -13.73 10.91
N SER A 25 6.45 -14.53 11.39
CA SER A 25 7.33 -14.14 12.51
C SER A 25 8.51 -13.29 12.06
N SER A 26 8.95 -13.45 10.81
CA SER A 26 10.04 -12.70 10.19
C SER A 26 9.58 -11.76 9.07
N ASP A 27 8.26 -11.74 8.78
CA ASP A 27 7.66 -11.04 7.65
C ASP A 27 8.34 -11.37 6.30
N ALA A 28 8.75 -12.64 6.12
CA ALA A 28 9.54 -13.07 4.98
C ALA A 28 8.80 -14.06 4.06
N LEU A 29 8.99 -13.88 2.75
CA LEU A 29 8.63 -14.90 1.76
C LEU A 29 9.69 -16.00 1.75
N LEU A 30 9.23 -17.24 1.78
CA LEU A 30 10.10 -18.42 1.80
C LEU A 30 10.22 -19.02 0.39
N LYS A 31 9.43 -20.07 0.10
CA LYS A 31 9.40 -20.77 -1.18
C LYS A 31 8.00 -20.72 -1.78
N CYS A 32 7.91 -20.79 -3.10
CA CYS A 32 6.63 -20.87 -3.79
C CYS A 32 6.22 -22.32 -4.04
N CYS A 33 4.98 -22.66 -3.68
CA CYS A 33 4.38 -23.91 -4.13
C CYS A 33 3.95 -23.75 -5.59
N ARG A 34 4.15 -24.77 -6.42
CA ARG A 34 3.62 -24.74 -7.79
C ARG A 34 2.09 -24.84 -7.74
N VAL A 35 1.43 -23.74 -8.08
CA VAL A 35 -0.03 -23.68 -8.26
C VAL A 35 -0.37 -24.07 -9.68
N LYS A 36 -1.13 -25.17 -9.85
CA LYS A 36 -1.47 -25.71 -11.18
C LYS A 36 -2.62 -24.97 -11.86
N LYS A 37 -3.51 -24.34 -11.09
CA LYS A 37 -4.70 -23.66 -11.62
C LYS A 37 -5.16 -22.53 -10.70
N LEU A 38 -5.28 -21.34 -11.27
CA LEU A 38 -6.00 -20.23 -10.64
C LEU A 38 -7.50 -20.50 -10.79
N GLU A 39 -8.24 -20.51 -9.68
CA GLU A 39 -9.68 -20.78 -9.74
C GLU A 39 -10.48 -19.52 -10.03
N ASN A 40 -10.13 -18.37 -9.42
CA ASN A 40 -10.91 -17.14 -9.56
C ASN A 40 -10.01 -15.91 -9.71
N THR A 41 -10.10 -15.27 -10.87
CA THR A 41 -9.60 -13.90 -11.10
C THR A 41 -10.81 -12.98 -11.21
N GLN A 42 -10.86 -11.94 -10.39
CA GLN A 42 -11.91 -10.93 -10.40
C GLN A 42 -11.33 -9.57 -10.73
N PHE A 43 -11.79 -8.97 -11.83
CA PHE A 43 -11.47 -7.60 -12.18
C PHE A 43 -12.50 -6.67 -11.53
N HIS A 44 -12.02 -5.57 -10.98
CA HIS A 44 -12.83 -4.51 -10.38
C HIS A 44 -12.07 -3.19 -10.51
N LYS A 45 -12.67 -2.09 -10.08
CA LYS A 45 -11.99 -0.80 -10.02
C LYS A 45 -12.37 -0.15 -8.70
N ASP A 46 -11.47 -0.20 -7.73
CA ASP A 46 -11.64 0.56 -6.50
C ASP A 46 -10.53 1.58 -6.37
N SER A 47 -10.90 2.79 -5.95
CA SER A 47 -10.00 3.91 -5.80
C SER A 47 -10.21 4.54 -4.43
N ILE A 48 -9.13 4.75 -3.72
CA ILE A 48 -9.10 5.52 -2.48
C ILE A 48 -8.16 6.69 -2.71
N CYS A 49 -8.58 7.89 -2.34
CA CYS A 49 -7.69 9.04 -2.30
C CYS A 49 -7.92 9.82 -1.00
N GLN A 50 -6.86 10.15 -0.29
CA GLN A 50 -6.95 10.81 1.01
C GLN A 50 -5.92 11.92 1.08
N VAL A 51 -6.31 13.01 1.74
CA VAL A 51 -5.42 14.13 2.03
C VAL A 51 -5.23 14.16 3.55
N PHE A 52 -3.98 14.29 3.99
CA PHE A 52 -3.65 14.45 5.40
C PHE A 52 -2.81 15.70 5.58
N GLN A 53 -3.01 16.39 6.71
CA GLN A 53 -2.14 17.47 7.14
C GLN A 53 -1.12 16.97 8.17
N GLY A 54 0.06 17.59 8.21
CA GLY A 54 1.10 17.25 9.18
C GLY A 54 0.65 17.33 10.63
N THR A 55 -0.25 18.27 10.96
CA THR A 55 -0.90 18.41 12.28
C THR A 55 -1.75 17.20 12.69
N GLN A 56 -2.26 16.44 11.73
CA GLN A 56 -3.13 15.30 11.99
C GLN A 56 -2.34 14.02 12.22
N VAL A 57 -1.23 13.85 11.49
CA VAL A 57 -0.43 12.63 11.54
C VAL A 57 0.76 12.74 12.49
N ASN A 58 1.29 13.91 12.82
CA ASN A 58 2.39 14.15 13.79
C ASN A 58 3.73 13.43 13.52
N ASN A 59 3.74 12.26 12.89
CA ASN A 59 4.92 11.48 12.50
C ASN A 59 4.56 10.49 11.37
N VAL A 60 5.59 9.89 10.76
CA VAL A 60 5.45 8.94 9.65
C VAL A 60 4.72 7.64 10.04
N ILE A 61 4.84 7.18 11.29
CA ILE A 61 4.20 5.94 11.76
C ILE A 61 2.69 6.08 11.78
N HIS A 62 2.16 7.19 12.28
CA HIS A 62 0.73 7.44 12.29
C HIS A 62 0.17 7.52 10.86
N LEU A 63 0.92 8.11 9.93
CA LEU A 63 0.51 8.13 8.52
C LEU A 63 0.46 6.73 7.92
N LEU A 64 1.48 5.90 8.15
CA LEU A 64 1.49 4.50 7.69
C LEU A 64 0.31 3.71 8.27
N LYS A 65 -0.01 3.89 9.56
CA LYS A 65 -1.21 3.29 10.17
C LYS A 65 -2.51 3.77 9.53
N ALA A 66 -2.62 5.07 9.24
CA ALA A 66 -3.80 5.65 8.59
C ALA A 66 -4.05 5.04 7.20
N ILE A 67 -2.98 4.65 6.49
CA ILE A 67 -3.06 3.94 5.20
C ILE A 67 -3.00 2.41 5.31
N LYS A 68 -3.34 1.87 6.50
CA LYS A 68 -3.52 0.45 6.79
C LYS A 68 -2.23 -0.40 6.75
N PHE A 69 -1.11 0.14 7.19
CA PHE A 69 -0.01 -0.71 7.65
C PHE A 69 -0.36 -1.22 9.05
N ASP A 70 -0.38 -2.54 9.22
CA ASP A 70 -0.64 -3.16 10.51
C ASP A 70 0.57 -3.03 11.46
N ASP A 71 0.32 -3.14 12.76
CA ASP A 71 1.34 -2.95 13.79
C ASP A 71 2.49 -3.96 13.69
N ALA A 72 2.20 -5.21 13.30
CA ALA A 72 3.21 -6.25 13.19
C ALA A 72 4.16 -5.96 12.01
N LEU A 73 3.61 -5.61 10.85
CA LEU A 73 4.40 -5.22 9.69
C LEU A 73 5.26 -3.97 9.98
N LEU A 74 4.68 -2.95 10.63
CA LEU A 74 5.43 -1.75 11.03
C LEU A 74 6.58 -2.09 11.96
N GLN A 75 6.36 -2.97 12.93
CA GLN A 75 7.42 -3.44 13.82
C GLN A 75 8.54 -4.15 13.04
N SER A 76 8.20 -5.03 12.10
CA SER A 76 9.18 -5.74 11.29
C SER A 76 10.00 -4.80 10.39
N ILE A 77 9.38 -3.76 9.84
CA ILE A 77 10.08 -2.69 9.11
C ILE A 77 11.03 -1.92 10.03
N LEU A 78 10.55 -1.49 11.20
CA LEU A 78 11.33 -0.73 12.18
C LEU A 78 12.53 -1.50 12.74
N LEU A 79 12.38 -2.81 12.93
CA LEU A 79 13.45 -3.70 13.39
C LEU A 79 14.41 -4.13 12.27
N GLY A 80 14.16 -3.71 11.02
CA GLY A 80 15.00 -4.05 9.87
C GLY A 80 14.89 -5.51 9.42
N MET A 81 13.83 -6.21 9.82
CA MET A 81 13.54 -7.58 9.35
C MET A 81 13.11 -7.57 7.88
N VAL A 82 12.36 -6.53 7.49
CA VAL A 82 11.94 -6.27 6.12
C VAL A 82 12.63 -5.02 5.62
N ARG A 83 13.19 -5.09 4.41
CA ARG A 83 13.70 -3.90 3.72
C ARG A 83 12.53 -3.01 3.29
N PRO A 84 12.46 -1.73 3.71
CA PRO A 84 11.44 -0.81 3.23
C PRO A 84 11.52 -0.64 1.71
N PHE A 85 10.36 -0.71 1.06
CA PHE A 85 10.17 -0.47 -0.37
C PHE A 85 8.86 0.29 -0.64
N GLY A 86 8.85 1.08 -1.73
CA GLY A 86 7.70 1.90 -2.10
C GLY A 86 7.23 2.81 -0.98
N ILE A 87 5.94 2.77 -0.64
CA ILE A 87 5.35 3.59 0.43
C ILE A 87 5.96 3.33 1.81
N SER A 88 6.34 2.08 2.11
CA SER A 88 6.97 1.77 3.40
C SER A 88 8.32 2.48 3.60
N SER A 89 8.96 2.94 2.51
CA SER A 89 10.18 3.76 2.56
C SER A 89 9.96 5.13 3.18
N LEU A 90 8.72 5.56 3.38
CA LEU A 90 8.38 6.75 4.17
C LEU A 90 9.00 6.70 5.57
N ILE A 91 9.30 5.52 6.12
CA ILE A 91 10.00 5.40 7.40
C ILE A 91 11.37 6.10 7.41
N ASN A 92 11.98 6.24 6.24
CA ASN A 92 13.27 6.90 6.05
C ASN A 92 13.11 8.41 5.73
N TYR A 93 11.90 8.94 5.72
CA TYR A 93 11.64 10.36 5.51
C TYR A 93 12.18 11.16 6.71
N ASN A 94 13.20 11.98 6.45
CA ASN A 94 14.00 12.64 7.48
C ASN A 94 13.69 14.13 7.66
N GLN A 95 12.73 14.67 6.89
CA GLN A 95 12.33 16.06 7.06
C GLN A 95 11.23 16.19 8.13
N PRO A 96 11.15 17.34 8.82
CA PRO A 96 10.11 17.58 9.82
C PRO A 96 8.70 17.53 9.21
N ILE A 97 7.77 16.87 9.90
CA ILE A 97 6.34 16.92 9.61
C ILE A 97 5.72 18.00 10.49
N ASN A 98 5.14 19.02 9.87
CA ASN A 98 4.57 20.19 10.54
C ASN A 98 3.31 20.71 9.79
N ASP A 99 2.77 21.85 10.23
CA ASP A 99 1.56 22.49 9.67
C ASP A 99 1.63 22.86 8.18
N ASN A 100 2.84 22.89 7.61
CA ASN A 100 3.07 23.13 6.20
C ASN A 100 3.31 21.83 5.41
N THR A 101 3.14 20.67 6.04
CA THR A 101 3.34 19.36 5.40
C THR A 101 2.01 18.77 4.95
N HIS A 102 1.86 18.75 3.63
CA HIS A 102 0.87 18.10 2.78
C HIS A 102 1.10 16.60 2.63
N PHE A 103 0.08 15.75 2.76
CA PHE A 103 0.13 14.38 2.24
C PHE A 103 -1.04 14.12 1.31
N LEU A 104 -0.75 13.62 0.10
CA LEU A 104 -1.75 13.10 -0.83
C LEU A 104 -1.48 11.61 -1.02
N TYR A 105 -2.39 10.79 -0.52
CA TYR A 105 -2.36 9.34 -0.69
C TYR A 105 -3.39 8.93 -1.73
N HIS A 106 -2.99 8.08 -2.67
CA HIS A 106 -3.87 7.48 -3.65
C HIS A 106 -3.58 5.98 -3.76
N SER A 107 -4.62 5.17 -3.66
CA SER A 107 -4.59 3.72 -3.88
C SER A 107 -5.61 3.37 -4.95
N TYR A 108 -5.21 2.51 -5.88
CA TYR A 108 -6.07 2.00 -6.92
C TYR A 108 -5.91 0.48 -6.99
N THR A 109 -7.01 -0.26 -6.91
CA THR A 109 -7.02 -1.72 -7.07
C THR A 109 -7.83 -2.10 -8.29
N CYS A 110 -7.32 -3.06 -9.06
CA CYS A 110 -7.89 -3.42 -10.36
C CYS A 110 -8.20 -4.91 -10.53
N ARG A 111 -7.57 -5.77 -9.74
CA ARG A 111 -7.68 -7.23 -9.89
C ARG A 111 -7.48 -7.91 -8.55
N THR A 112 -8.27 -8.92 -8.26
CA THR A 112 -8.00 -9.87 -7.18
C THR A 112 -7.88 -11.27 -7.75
N ASP A 113 -6.78 -11.95 -7.46
CA ASP A 113 -6.62 -13.37 -7.75
C ASP A 113 -6.76 -14.17 -6.45
N LYS A 114 -7.50 -15.28 -6.49
CA LYS A 114 -7.72 -16.16 -5.34
C LYS A 114 -7.38 -17.61 -5.66
N LEU A 115 -6.76 -18.27 -4.69
CA LEU A 115 -6.51 -19.70 -4.64
C LEU A 115 -7.46 -20.35 -3.63
N SER A 116 -8.36 -21.21 -4.10
CA SER A 116 -9.22 -21.98 -3.21
C SER A 116 -8.43 -23.10 -2.53
N VAL A 117 -8.27 -22.98 -1.22
CA VAL A 117 -7.59 -23.99 -0.40
C VAL A 117 -8.64 -24.71 0.44
N THR A 118 -9.08 -25.89 -0.02
CA THR A 118 -9.85 -26.83 0.81
C THR A 118 -8.98 -28.04 1.11
N ALA A 119 -9.20 -28.70 2.27
CA ALA A 119 -8.41 -29.86 2.69
C ALA A 119 -8.34 -30.96 1.61
N GLU A 120 -9.43 -31.14 0.85
CA GLU A 120 -9.50 -32.09 -0.28
C GLU A 120 -8.71 -31.63 -1.52
N LYS A 121 -8.62 -30.32 -1.76
CA LYS A 121 -7.98 -29.72 -2.95
C LYS A 121 -6.48 -29.43 -2.77
N ILE A 122 -5.97 -29.35 -1.53
CA ILE A 122 -4.54 -29.08 -1.26
C ILE A 122 -3.67 -30.11 -1.99
N ASN A 123 -3.96 -31.40 -1.83
CA ASN A 123 -3.17 -32.48 -2.45
C ASN A 123 -3.29 -32.52 -3.99
N GLN A 124 -4.34 -31.93 -4.56
CA GLN A 124 -4.59 -31.92 -6.00
C GLN A 124 -3.96 -30.70 -6.70
N ASN A 125 -4.02 -29.54 -6.03
CA ASN A 125 -3.69 -28.24 -6.63
C ASN A 125 -2.34 -27.67 -6.19
N ILE A 126 -1.76 -28.19 -5.09
CA ILE A 126 -0.57 -27.64 -4.45
C ILE A 126 0.44 -28.76 -4.22
N SER A 127 1.66 -28.60 -4.74
CA SER A 127 2.79 -29.47 -4.41
C SER A 127 3.66 -28.75 -3.39
N LEU A 128 3.64 -29.24 -2.14
CA LEU A 128 4.42 -28.69 -1.05
C LEU A 128 5.91 -29.05 -1.21
N PRO A 129 6.84 -28.12 -0.93
CA PRO A 129 8.25 -28.44 -0.81
C PRO A 129 8.51 -29.45 0.31
N SER A 130 9.51 -30.33 0.15
CA SER A 130 9.93 -31.29 1.17
C SER A 130 10.53 -30.63 2.42
N ASP A 131 11.07 -29.41 2.27
CA ASP A 131 11.65 -28.61 3.36
C ASP A 131 10.72 -27.43 3.68
N LEU A 132 9.74 -27.68 4.54
CA LEU A 132 8.73 -26.71 4.99
C LEU A 132 9.10 -26.00 6.30
N ASN A 133 10.33 -26.17 6.78
CA ASN A 133 10.75 -25.69 8.08
C ASN A 133 10.58 -24.16 8.13
N ASN A 134 9.63 -23.70 8.95
CA ASN A 134 9.32 -22.31 9.32
C ASN A 134 8.19 -21.60 8.56
N ALA A 135 7.55 -22.22 7.56
CA ALA A 135 6.37 -21.61 6.95
C ALA A 135 5.18 -21.62 7.93
N THR A 136 4.63 -20.45 8.25
CA THR A 136 3.46 -20.34 9.13
C THR A 136 2.18 -20.11 8.33
N HIS A 137 2.27 -19.53 7.13
CA HIS A 137 1.14 -19.21 6.27
C HIS A 137 1.46 -19.48 4.79
N MET A 138 0.43 -19.41 3.96
CA MET A 138 0.53 -19.45 2.51
C MET A 138 -0.34 -18.33 1.91
N ILE A 139 0.13 -17.68 0.86
CA ILE A 139 -0.62 -16.64 0.15
C ILE A 139 -1.73 -17.31 -0.65
N THR A 140 -2.98 -17.05 -0.27
CA THR A 140 -4.17 -17.61 -0.93
C THR A 140 -4.97 -16.57 -1.70
N GLU A 141 -4.68 -15.30 -1.52
CA GLU A 141 -5.36 -14.19 -2.18
C GLU A 141 -4.34 -13.09 -2.45
N ILE A 142 -4.44 -12.47 -3.61
CA ILE A 142 -3.64 -11.31 -4.00
C ILE A 142 -4.54 -10.23 -4.58
N ILE A 143 -4.47 -9.00 -4.07
CA ILE A 143 -5.12 -7.81 -4.60
C ILE A 143 -4.08 -6.96 -5.32
N TYR A 144 -4.20 -6.86 -6.64
CA TYR A 144 -3.33 -6.07 -7.49
C TYR A 144 -3.80 -4.64 -7.64
N GLY A 145 -2.84 -3.74 -7.70
CA GLY A 145 -3.08 -2.32 -7.81
C GLY A 145 -1.80 -1.50 -7.81
N PHE A 146 -1.93 -0.22 -7.53
CA PHE A 146 -0.81 0.65 -7.20
C PHE A 146 -1.19 1.58 -6.07
N GLU A 147 -0.17 2.08 -5.38
CA GLU A 147 -0.32 3.19 -4.45
C GLU A 147 0.74 4.26 -4.69
N ILE A 148 0.35 5.49 -4.44
CA ILE A 148 1.18 6.68 -4.49
C ILE A 148 0.94 7.47 -3.21
N LEU A 149 2.01 7.90 -2.56
CA LEU A 149 2.00 8.84 -1.47
C LEU A 149 2.92 10.00 -1.83
N CYS A 150 2.35 11.19 -1.98
CA CYS A 150 3.10 12.43 -2.14
C CYS A 150 3.21 13.12 -0.77
N VAL A 151 4.43 13.45 -0.37
CA VAL A 151 4.72 14.35 0.74
C VAL A 151 5.07 15.71 0.16
N ILE A 152 4.30 16.74 0.50
CA ILE A 152 4.35 18.06 -0.11
C ILE A 152 4.67 19.07 0.98
N GLN A 153 5.85 19.64 0.97
CA GLN A 153 6.20 20.74 1.88
C GLN A 153 5.92 22.08 1.23
N VAL A 154 5.18 22.91 1.96
CA VAL A 154 4.77 24.23 1.50
C VAL A 154 5.62 25.30 2.18
N PRO A 155 6.19 26.28 1.46
CA PRO A 155 7.08 27.28 2.08
C PRO A 155 6.37 28.23 3.06
N THR A 156 5.05 28.46 2.93
CA THR A 156 4.32 29.41 3.79
C THR A 156 2.91 28.93 4.16
N THR A 157 2.48 29.28 5.37
CA THR A 157 1.15 28.91 5.90
C THR A 157 -0.02 29.46 5.07
N LYS A 158 0.13 30.62 4.42
CA LYS A 158 -0.91 31.18 3.53
C LYS A 158 -1.13 30.33 2.29
N PHE A 159 -0.06 29.74 1.75
CA PHE A 159 -0.13 28.84 0.61
C PHE A 159 -0.67 27.47 1.01
N SER A 160 -0.48 27.08 2.28
CA SER A 160 -0.95 25.82 2.87
C SER A 160 -2.45 25.57 2.67
N VAL A 161 -3.31 26.57 2.96
CA VAL A 161 -4.77 26.45 2.80
C VAL A 161 -5.17 26.28 1.32
N GLN A 162 -4.52 27.02 0.43
CA GLN A 162 -4.83 26.94 -1.01
C GLN A 162 -4.42 25.58 -1.59
N ILE A 163 -3.28 25.05 -1.13
CA ILE A 163 -2.81 23.72 -1.52
C ILE A 163 -3.73 22.65 -0.96
N GLU A 164 -4.19 22.76 0.28
CA GLU A 164 -5.17 21.82 0.83
C GLU A 164 -6.47 21.76 -0.02
N ASP A 165 -7.03 22.91 -0.38
CA ASP A 165 -8.21 22.99 -1.25
C ASP A 165 -7.96 22.33 -2.62
N LEU A 166 -6.78 22.58 -3.21
CA LEU A 166 -6.36 21.97 -4.46
C LEU A 166 -6.21 20.45 -4.35
N LEU A 167 -5.52 19.96 -3.31
CA LEU A 167 -5.33 18.53 -3.06
C LEU A 167 -6.67 17.82 -2.80
N ASN A 168 -7.59 18.47 -2.06
CA ASN A 168 -8.93 17.94 -1.84
C ASN A 168 -9.74 17.84 -3.14
N ARG A 169 -9.60 18.81 -4.04
CA ARG A 169 -10.23 18.75 -5.36
C ARG A 169 -9.62 17.64 -6.23
N ILE A 170 -8.28 17.52 -6.26
CA ILE A 170 -7.58 16.43 -6.96
C ILE A 170 -8.06 15.08 -6.42
N SER A 171 -8.10 14.92 -5.09
CA SER A 171 -8.57 13.70 -4.42
C SER A 171 -9.98 13.32 -4.84
N LYS A 172 -10.92 14.28 -4.85
CA LYS A 172 -12.29 14.05 -5.33
C LYS A 172 -12.33 13.60 -6.79
N GLN A 173 -11.50 14.17 -7.66
CA GLN A 173 -11.47 13.75 -9.08
C GLN A 173 -10.90 12.34 -9.24
N LEU A 174 -9.82 12.00 -8.53
CA LEU A 174 -9.20 10.66 -8.57
C LEU A 174 -10.11 9.57 -7.99
N GLN A 175 -11.00 9.90 -7.06
CA GLN A 175 -11.99 8.95 -6.55
C GLN A 175 -13.18 8.74 -7.50
N SER A 176 -13.60 9.79 -8.22
CA SER A 176 -14.90 9.80 -8.91
C SER A 176 -14.82 9.64 -10.42
N SER A 177 -13.64 9.69 -11.03
CA SER A 177 -13.52 9.83 -12.48
C SER A 177 -12.69 8.75 -13.16
N ASP A 178 -13.26 8.15 -14.20
CA ASP A 178 -12.50 7.52 -15.29
C ASP A 178 -11.89 8.57 -16.25
N LYS A 179 -12.08 9.89 -15.98
CA LYS A 179 -11.57 10.98 -16.82
C LYS A 179 -10.21 11.46 -16.30
N PRO A 180 -9.34 11.94 -17.20
CA PRO A 180 -8.07 12.52 -16.81
C PRO A 180 -8.28 13.74 -15.90
N LEU A 181 -7.36 13.90 -14.94
CA LEU A 181 -7.28 15.06 -14.06
C LEU A 181 -7.29 16.35 -14.89
N LYS A 182 -8.20 17.27 -14.58
CA LYS A 182 -8.25 18.59 -15.22
C LYS A 182 -7.88 19.65 -14.21
N LEU A 183 -6.75 20.29 -14.45
CA LEU A 183 -6.29 21.44 -13.71
C LEU A 183 -6.63 22.71 -14.50
N THR A 184 -6.94 23.78 -13.78
CA THR A 184 -6.98 25.14 -14.36
C THR A 184 -5.57 25.72 -14.41
N ASP A 185 -5.32 26.70 -15.28
CA ASP A 185 -4.01 27.36 -15.41
C ASP A 185 -3.48 27.87 -14.06
N LYS A 186 -4.38 28.36 -13.19
CA LYS A 186 -4.05 28.80 -11.84
C LYS A 186 -3.52 27.67 -10.97
N GLU A 187 -4.14 26.49 -11.06
CA GLU A 187 -3.78 25.33 -10.25
C GLU A 187 -2.52 24.66 -10.77
N GLU A 188 -2.30 24.65 -12.08
CA GLU A 188 -1.02 24.25 -12.66
C GLU A 188 0.10 25.19 -12.17
N HIS A 189 -0.14 26.50 -12.15
CA HIS A 189 0.82 27.45 -11.59
C HIS A 189 1.11 27.16 -10.12
N GLN A 190 0.09 26.91 -9.30
CA GLN A 190 0.26 26.56 -7.89
C GLN A 190 1.06 25.26 -7.69
N ILE A 191 0.85 24.24 -8.51
CA ILE A 191 1.63 22.99 -8.45
C ILE A 191 3.08 23.24 -8.86
N ASN A 192 3.32 24.07 -9.87
CA ASN A 192 4.67 24.40 -10.32
C ASN A 192 5.46 25.23 -9.30
N GLU A 193 4.78 25.91 -8.36
CA GLU A 193 5.41 26.60 -7.23
C GLU A 193 5.80 25.66 -6.09
N LEU A 194 5.37 24.38 -6.11
CA LEU A 194 5.78 23.39 -5.12
C LEU A 194 7.24 22.98 -5.37
N SER A 195 8.16 23.46 -4.54
CA SER A 195 9.58 23.12 -4.62
C SER A 195 9.93 21.76 -4.01
N ASP A 196 9.15 21.33 -3.01
CA ASP A 196 9.54 20.23 -2.12
C ASP A 196 8.47 19.14 -2.10
N VAL A 197 8.47 18.32 -3.15
CA VAL A 197 7.58 17.15 -3.27
C VAL A 197 8.42 15.87 -3.28
N THR A 198 8.18 15.01 -2.29
CA THR A 198 8.74 13.65 -2.25
C THR A 198 7.65 12.65 -2.58
N ILE A 199 7.92 11.73 -3.51
CA ILE A 199 6.93 10.74 -3.96
C ILE A 199 7.41 9.34 -3.58
N PHE A 200 6.53 8.60 -2.90
CA PHE A 200 6.68 7.18 -2.66
C PHE A 200 5.60 6.42 -3.44
N ALA A 201 5.99 5.43 -4.21
CA ALA A 201 5.06 4.64 -5.01
C ALA A 201 5.38 3.15 -4.95
N SER A 202 4.35 2.33 -5.02
CA SER A 202 4.47 0.87 -5.11
C SER A 202 3.41 0.32 -6.05
N GLU A 203 3.83 -0.60 -6.92
CA GLU A 203 2.91 -1.54 -7.56
C GLU A 203 2.60 -2.63 -6.54
N ILE A 204 1.31 -2.83 -6.27
CA ILE A 204 0.85 -3.61 -5.12
C ILE A 204 0.28 -4.93 -5.55
N THR A 205 0.54 -5.92 -4.70
CA THR A 205 0.12 -7.32 -4.75
C THR A 205 -0.26 -7.70 -3.30
N ILE A 206 -1.38 -7.22 -2.74
CA ILE A 206 -1.79 -7.43 -1.31
C ILE A 206 -2.21 -8.86 -1.05
#